data_AF-A0A9W9A577-F1
#
_entry.id   AF-A0A9W9A577-F1
#
_cell.length_a   1.000
_cell.length_b   1.000
_cell.length_c   1.000
_cell.angle_alpha   90.00
_cell.angle_beta   90.00
_cell.angle_gamma   90.00
#
_symmetry.space_group_name_H-M   'P 1'
#
loop_
_entity.id
_entity.type
_entity.pdbx_description
1 polymer ?
#
loop_
_entity_poly.entity_id
_entity_poly.type
_entity_poly.pdbx_seq_one_letter_code
_entity_poly.pdbx_strand_id
1 'polypeptide(L)'
;IFESEEAQILQNSIQTMILDIRALYNQRIESSHLGRPEVVFTEITGRPGRPRTIIDPNFLQFAYRHRSTSGISSFLDVSRSTLRRRLLEYGIASPGADPFPSTVFLCYLSIYLYLRAMMTPLPGLIRWGIIIHGFIDGYSRLITGLRASNNNRGQTVLSLFISA
;
A
#
# COMPACT_ATOMS: atom_id res chain seq x y z
N ILE A 1 -42.90 -38.27 37.01
CA ILE A 1 -41.66 -38.93 36.56
C ILE A 1 -41.99 -39.45 35.18
N PHE A 2 -41.26 -39.03 34.14
CA PHE A 2 -41.52 -39.51 32.78
C PHE A 2 -41.49 -41.04 32.75
N GLU A 3 -42.37 -41.67 31.97
CA GLU A 3 -42.26 -43.10 31.74
C GLU A 3 -40.92 -43.39 31.04
N SER A 4 -40.35 -44.56 31.31
CA SER A 4 -39.01 -44.93 30.84
C SER A 4 -38.87 -44.84 29.32
N GLU A 5 -39.97 -45.08 28.59
CA GLU A 5 -40.02 -44.99 27.14
C GLU A 5 -39.96 -43.55 26.61
N GLU A 6 -40.71 -42.62 27.21
CA GLU A 6 -40.68 -41.19 26.84
C GLU A 6 -39.33 -40.56 27.13
N ALA A 7 -38.71 -40.93 28.26
CA ALA A 7 -37.37 -40.48 28.62
C ALA A 7 -36.34 -40.98 27.59
N GLN A 8 -36.48 -42.21 27.09
CA GLN A 8 -35.60 -42.77 26.07
C GLN A 8 -35.78 -42.06 24.72
N ILE A 9 -37.02 -41.76 24.32
CA ILE A 9 -37.31 -41.02 23.08
C ILE A 9 -36.68 -39.62 23.11
N LEU A 10 -36.80 -38.93 24.25
CA LEU A 10 -36.19 -37.61 24.44
C LEU A 10 -34.66 -37.68 24.38
N GLN A 11 -34.05 -38.66 25.05
CA GLN A 11 -32.60 -38.85 25.01
C GLN A 11 -32.10 -39.14 23.59
N ASN A 12 -32.79 -40.00 22.85
CA ASN A 12 -32.44 -40.32 21.46
C ASN A 12 -32.56 -39.08 20.56
N SER A 13 -33.66 -38.33 20.69
CA SER A 13 -33.89 -37.11 19.90
C SER A 13 -32.81 -36.05 20.16
N ILE A 14 -32.43 -35.85 21.42
CA ILE A 14 -31.35 -34.93 21.81
C ILE A 14 -30.00 -35.41 21.26
N GLN A 15 -29.70 -36.71 21.34
CA GLN A 15 -28.46 -37.26 20.79
C GLN A 15 -28.36 -37.04 19.28
N THR A 16 -29.45 -37.27 18.53
CA THR A 16 -29.50 -36.98 17.09
C THR A 16 -29.25 -35.51 16.81
N MET A 17 -29.90 -34.60 17.57
CA MET A 17 -29.70 -33.16 17.41
C MET A 17 -28.24 -32.73 17.66
N ILE A 18 -27.60 -33.30 18.68
CA ILE A 18 -26.18 -33.02 19.00
C ILE A 18 -25.28 -33.51 17.87
N LEU A 19 -25.55 -34.68 17.29
CA LEU A 19 -24.78 -35.22 16.18
C LEU A 19 -24.92 -34.34 14.92
N ASP A 20 -26.13 -33.89 14.62
CA ASP A 20 -26.37 -32.98 13.49
C ASP A 20 -25.64 -31.64 13.65
N ILE A 21 -25.69 -31.05 14.85
CA ILE A 21 -24.96 -29.81 15.15
C ILE A 21 -23.46 -30.02 14.96
N ARG A 22 -22.90 -31.14 15.42
CA ARG A 22 -21.47 -31.45 15.26
C ARG A 22 -21.10 -31.67 13.79
N ALA A 23 -21.93 -32.35 13.02
CA ALA A 23 -21.71 -32.56 11.60
C ALA A 23 -21.70 -31.23 10.83
N LEU A 24 -22.67 -30.35 11.10
CA LEU A 24 -22.74 -29.01 10.52
C LEU A 24 -21.54 -28.15 10.92
N TYR A 25 -21.13 -28.21 12.18
CA TYR A 25 -19.96 -27.49 12.67
C TYR A 25 -18.69 -27.94 11.96
N ASN A 26 -18.48 -29.25 11.83
CA ASN A 26 -17.33 -29.82 11.12
C ASN A 26 -17.34 -29.43 9.64
N GLN A 27 -18.49 -29.53 8.96
CA GLN A 27 -18.66 -29.07 7.57
C GLN A 27 -18.34 -27.57 7.42
N ARG A 28 -18.73 -26.75 8.41
CA ARG A 28 -18.42 -25.31 8.42
C ARG A 28 -16.93 -25.05 8.61
N ILE A 29 -16.26 -25.80 9.49
CA ILE A 29 -14.80 -25.74 9.67
C ILE A 29 -14.09 -26.17 8.38
N GLU A 30 -14.49 -27.29 7.78
CA GLU A 30 -13.95 -27.77 6.50
C GLU A 30 -14.13 -26.75 5.38
N SER A 31 -15.29 -26.12 5.28
CA SER A 31 -15.51 -25.01 4.35
C SER A 31 -14.72 -23.75 4.69
N SER A 32 -14.33 -23.54 5.96
CA SER A 32 -13.48 -22.41 6.38
C SER A 32 -11.99 -22.68 6.11
N HIS A 33 -11.60 -23.94 5.88
CA HIS A 33 -10.27 -24.28 5.38
C HIS A 33 -10.06 -23.88 3.91
N LEU A 34 -11.08 -23.32 3.23
CA LEU A 34 -10.96 -22.63 1.96
C LEU A 34 -10.25 -21.27 2.12
N GLY A 35 -9.03 -21.29 2.64
CA GLY A 35 -8.08 -20.17 2.66
C GLY A 35 -8.51 -18.96 3.50
N ARG A 36 -7.54 -18.33 4.18
CA ARG A 36 -7.69 -16.90 4.44
C ARG A 36 -7.62 -16.22 3.08
N PRO A 37 -8.60 -15.39 2.67
CA PRO A 37 -8.43 -14.60 1.47
C PRO A 37 -7.15 -13.79 1.64
N GLU A 38 -6.25 -13.89 0.67
CA GLU A 38 -4.96 -13.19 0.72
C GLU A 38 -5.25 -11.70 0.49
N VAL A 39 -5.50 -10.97 1.57
CA VAL A 39 -5.89 -9.56 1.52
C VAL A 39 -4.75 -8.69 0.98
N VAL A 40 -3.51 -9.10 1.22
CA VAL A 40 -2.30 -8.41 0.76
C VAL A 40 -1.39 -9.42 0.08
N PHE A 41 -1.08 -9.17 -1.18
CA PHE A 41 -0.20 -10.04 -1.97
C PHE A 41 0.79 -9.20 -2.79
N THR A 42 1.85 -9.84 -3.27
CA THR A 42 2.86 -9.18 -4.10
C THR A 42 2.67 -9.55 -5.56
N GLU A 43 2.46 -8.56 -6.42
CA GLU A 43 2.33 -8.73 -7.86
C GLU A 43 3.71 -8.63 -8.53
N ILE A 44 4.08 -9.68 -9.27
CA ILE A 44 5.30 -9.75 -10.08
C ILE A 44 4.90 -9.51 -11.54
N THR A 45 5.32 -8.38 -12.10
CA THR A 45 4.87 -7.91 -13.44
C THR A 45 5.81 -8.35 -14.58
N GLY A 46 6.90 -9.06 -14.28
CA GLY A 46 7.94 -9.44 -15.23
C GLY A 46 8.80 -8.29 -15.76
N ARG A 47 8.52 -7.04 -15.35
CA ARG A 47 9.30 -5.85 -15.71
C ARG A 47 10.31 -5.49 -14.62
N PRO A 48 11.43 -4.84 -14.95
CA PRO A 48 12.40 -4.36 -13.95
C PRO A 48 11.74 -3.41 -12.95
N GLY A 49 11.99 -3.62 -11.66
CA GLY A 49 11.49 -2.77 -10.57
C GLY A 49 11.12 -3.56 -9.31
N ARG A 50 10.95 -2.86 -8.18
CA ARG A 50 10.51 -3.48 -6.92
C ARG A 50 9.09 -4.07 -7.10
N PRO A 51 8.85 -5.34 -6.73
CA PRO A 51 7.53 -5.96 -6.81
C PRO A 51 6.45 -5.16 -6.09
N ARG A 52 5.23 -5.19 -6.62
CA ARG A 52 4.16 -4.27 -6.25
C ARG A 52 3.26 -4.91 -5.18
N THR A 53 3.16 -4.32 -4.00
CA THR A 53 2.27 -4.80 -2.92
C THR A 53 0.80 -4.45 -3.21
N ILE A 54 -0.01 -5.41 -3.64
CA ILE A 54 -1.44 -5.25 -3.91
C ILE A 54 -2.26 -5.51 -2.64
N ILE A 55 -3.33 -4.75 -2.46
CA ILE A 55 -4.34 -4.96 -1.42
C ILE A 55 -5.66 -5.20 -2.16
N ASP A 56 -6.45 -6.19 -1.73
CA ASP A 56 -7.77 -6.45 -2.30
C ASP A 56 -8.65 -5.18 -2.24
N PRO A 57 -9.14 -4.66 -3.39
CA PRO A 57 -9.95 -3.44 -3.43
C PRO A 57 -11.25 -3.55 -2.63
N ASN A 58 -11.90 -4.71 -2.64
CA ASN A 58 -13.18 -4.92 -1.95
C ASN A 58 -12.99 -4.85 -0.44
N PHE A 59 -12.02 -5.61 0.08
CA PHE A 59 -11.61 -5.52 1.47
C PHE A 59 -11.21 -4.09 1.86
N LEU A 60 -10.40 -3.42 1.03
CA LEU A 60 -9.90 -2.08 1.34
C LEU A 60 -11.04 -1.05 1.41
N GLN A 61 -12.03 -1.14 0.52
CA GLN A 61 -13.22 -0.30 0.55
C GLN A 61 -14.06 -0.55 1.81
N PHE A 62 -14.27 -1.81 2.19
CA PHE A 62 -14.95 -2.18 3.43
C PHE A 62 -14.19 -1.65 4.66
N ALA A 63 -12.89 -1.93 4.76
CA ALA A 63 -12.07 -1.54 5.90
C ALA A 63 -12.03 -0.01 6.07
N TYR A 64 -11.91 0.74 4.97
CA TYR A 64 -11.88 2.20 5.01
C TYR A 64 -13.18 2.83 5.55
N ARG A 65 -14.34 2.18 5.36
CA ARG A 65 -15.62 2.63 5.92
C ARG A 65 -15.73 2.44 7.43
N HIS A 66 -14.98 1.48 7.99
CA HIS A 66 -15.17 1.03 9.38
C HIS A 66 -13.95 1.28 10.28
N ARG A 67 -12.78 1.61 9.73
CA ARG A 67 -11.53 1.77 10.47
C ARG A 67 -10.73 2.97 9.95
N SER A 68 -9.95 3.57 10.85
CA SER A 68 -8.99 4.61 10.49
C SER A 68 -7.85 4.05 9.62
N THR A 69 -7.22 4.91 8.82
CA THR A 69 -6.07 4.52 7.99
C THR A 69 -4.89 3.99 8.80
N SER A 70 -4.68 4.49 10.03
CA SER A 70 -3.68 3.96 10.96
C SER A 70 -4.04 2.57 11.46
N GLY A 71 -5.32 2.33 11.81
CA GLY A 71 -5.80 1.03 12.26
C GLY A 71 -5.71 -0.04 11.16
N ILE A 72 -6.02 0.32 9.92
CA ILE A 72 -5.91 -0.58 8.75
C ILE A 72 -4.44 -0.89 8.47
N SER A 73 -3.57 0.13 8.48
CA SER A 73 -2.12 -0.02 8.27
C SER A 73 -1.50 -0.99 9.28
N SER A 74 -1.86 -0.84 10.57
CA SER A 74 -1.40 -1.75 11.63
C SER A 74 -1.94 -3.17 11.48
N PHE A 75 -3.19 -3.33 11.00
CA PHE A 75 -3.81 -4.64 10.84
C PHE A 75 -3.24 -5.42 9.65
N LEU A 76 -3.00 -4.73 8.53
CA LEU A 76 -2.48 -5.33 7.30
C LEU A 76 -0.94 -5.42 7.26
N ASP A 77 -0.26 -4.92 8.29
CA ASP A 77 1.21 -4.80 8.33
C ASP A 77 1.80 -4.12 7.08
N VAL A 78 1.16 -3.04 6.65
CA VAL A 78 1.61 -2.22 5.51
C VAL A 78 1.81 -0.78 5.94
N SER A 79 2.78 -0.09 5.35
CA SER A 79 2.99 1.33 5.64
C SER A 79 1.76 2.17 5.24
N ARG A 80 1.48 3.22 6.02
CA ARG A 80 0.40 4.19 5.73
C ARG A 80 0.52 4.81 4.33
N SER A 81 1.74 4.98 3.83
CA SER A 81 2.01 5.47 2.48
C SER A 81 1.57 4.48 1.40
N THR A 82 1.87 3.19 1.59
CA THR A 82 1.38 2.13 0.67
C THR A 82 -0.13 2.06 0.70
N LEU A 83 -0.75 2.09 1.88
CA LEU A 83 -2.21 2.11 2.04
C LEU A 83 -2.86 3.31 1.33
N ARG A 84 -2.34 4.53 1.58
CA ARG A 84 -2.84 5.76 0.95
C ARG A 84 -2.73 5.69 -0.57
N ARG A 85 -1.60 5.21 -1.09
CA ARG A 85 -1.41 5.03 -2.54
C ARG A 85 -2.48 4.11 -3.13
N ARG A 86 -2.78 2.98 -2.49
CA ARG A 86 -3.85 2.06 -2.93
C ARG A 86 -5.23 2.68 -2.90
N LEU A 87 -5.56 3.40 -1.83
CA LEU A 87 -6.84 4.10 -1.70
C LEU A 87 -7.05 5.12 -2.83
N LEU A 88 -5.98 5.85 -3.21
CA LEU A 88 -6.03 6.81 -4.33
C LEU A 88 -6.09 6.10 -5.69
N GLU A 89 -5.27 5.07 -5.91
CA GLU A 89 -5.25 4.30 -7.16
C GLU A 89 -6.60 3.64 -7.48
N TYR A 90 -7.29 3.12 -6.46
CA TYR A 90 -8.61 2.50 -6.61
C TYR A 90 -9.76 3.52 -6.59
N GLY A 91 -9.49 4.81 -6.41
CA GLY A 91 -10.52 5.85 -6.32
C GLY A 91 -11.41 5.77 -5.07
N ILE A 92 -10.98 5.04 -4.03
CA ILE A 92 -11.70 4.91 -2.75
C ILE A 92 -11.55 6.20 -1.91
N ALA A 93 -10.38 6.84 -2.00
CA ALA A 93 -10.11 8.13 -1.37
C ALA A 93 -9.76 9.18 -2.43
N SER A 94 -10.09 10.43 -2.14
CA SER A 94 -9.68 11.57 -2.97
C SER A 94 -8.33 12.13 -2.50
N PRO A 95 -7.48 12.63 -3.43
CA PRO A 95 -6.31 13.43 -3.06
C PRO A 95 -6.74 14.61 -2.17
N GLY A 96 -5.90 14.96 -1.19
CA GLY A 96 -6.13 16.18 -0.41
C GLY A 96 -5.93 17.40 -1.31
N ALA A 97 -6.68 18.47 -1.04
CA ALA A 97 -6.43 19.75 -1.70
C ALA A 97 -4.97 20.18 -1.47
N ASP A 98 -4.34 20.76 -2.50
CA ASP A 98 -3.04 21.39 -2.32
C ASP A 98 -3.20 22.57 -1.35
N PRO A 99 -2.57 22.55 -0.16
CA PRO A 99 -2.64 23.67 0.78
C PRO A 99 -1.97 24.94 0.22
N PHE A 100 -1.21 24.82 -0.87
CA PHE A 100 -0.57 25.93 -1.57
C PHE A 100 -1.07 26.01 -3.02
N PRO A 101 -2.31 26.47 -3.25
CA PRO A 101 -2.83 26.61 -4.60
C PRO A 101 -1.93 27.58 -5.38
N SER A 102 -1.45 27.13 -6.54
CA SER A 102 -0.52 27.88 -7.40
C SER A 102 -1.25 29.00 -8.17
N THR A 103 -1.96 29.85 -7.44
CA THR A 103 -2.68 31.00 -7.98
C THR A 103 -1.74 32.19 -8.02
N VAL A 104 -0.96 32.32 -9.10
CA VAL A 104 -0.24 33.56 -9.40
C VAL A 104 -0.37 33.87 -10.89
N PHE A 105 -1.42 34.61 -11.24
CA PHE A 105 -1.57 35.38 -12.48
C PHE A 105 -2.39 36.61 -12.05
N LEU A 106 -1.93 37.86 -12.13
CA LEU A 106 -1.56 38.63 -13.33
C LEU A 106 -0.67 39.83 -12.90
N CYS A 107 0.18 40.32 -13.82
CA CYS A 107 1.00 41.56 -13.75
C CYS A 107 2.52 41.43 -13.45
N TYR A 108 3.29 40.63 -14.20
CA TYR A 108 4.77 40.79 -14.33
C TYR A 108 5.33 40.12 -15.62
N LEU A 109 4.58 40.12 -16.72
CA LEU A 109 4.79 39.17 -17.83
C LEU A 109 6.18 39.22 -18.50
N SER A 110 6.89 40.36 -18.54
CA SER A 110 8.20 40.43 -19.21
C SER A 110 9.39 39.98 -18.35
N ILE A 111 9.43 40.34 -17.06
CA ILE A 111 10.50 39.94 -16.14
C ILE A 111 10.27 38.51 -15.66
N TYR A 112 9.01 38.15 -15.41
CA TYR A 112 8.65 36.82 -14.91
C TYR A 112 8.90 35.74 -15.96
N LEU A 113 8.74 35.99 -17.27
CA LEU A 113 9.07 34.97 -18.29
C LEU A 113 10.58 34.66 -18.32
N TYR A 114 11.45 35.65 -18.12
CA TYR A 114 12.90 35.45 -18.08
C TYR A 114 13.35 34.74 -16.80
N LEU A 115 12.88 35.21 -15.64
CA LEU A 115 13.14 34.56 -14.34
C LEU A 115 12.49 33.17 -14.26
N ARG A 116 11.29 32.97 -14.80
CA ARG A 116 10.62 31.67 -14.88
C ARG A 116 11.36 30.74 -15.85
N ALA A 117 11.91 31.20 -16.96
CA ALA A 117 12.77 30.36 -17.80
C ALA A 117 14.06 29.94 -17.08
N MET A 118 14.60 30.79 -16.18
CA MET A 118 15.73 30.43 -15.31
C MET A 118 15.34 29.57 -14.09
N MET A 119 14.13 29.72 -13.56
CA MET A 119 13.66 29.12 -12.29
C MET A 119 12.63 28.01 -12.48
N THR A 120 12.18 27.72 -13.71
CA THR A 120 11.40 26.52 -13.97
C THR A 120 12.31 25.32 -13.75
N PRO A 121 11.97 24.41 -12.81
CA PRO A 121 12.67 23.15 -12.73
C PRO A 121 12.59 22.50 -14.10
N LEU A 122 13.74 22.14 -14.67
CA LEU A 122 13.82 21.40 -15.93
C LEU A 122 12.81 20.24 -15.85
N PRO A 123 11.93 20.07 -16.85
CA PRO A 123 10.91 19.03 -16.82
C PRO A 123 11.56 17.68 -16.49
N GLY A 124 11.26 17.15 -15.30
CA GLY A 124 11.88 15.92 -14.77
C GLY A 124 12.73 16.06 -13.50
N LEU A 125 12.96 17.26 -12.96
CA LEU A 125 13.63 17.44 -11.66
C LEU A 125 12.66 17.80 -10.51
N ILE A 126 13.02 17.41 -9.27
CA ILE A 126 12.25 17.76 -8.07
C ILE A 126 12.25 19.28 -7.84
N ARG A 127 11.23 19.79 -7.11
CA ARG A 127 10.91 21.21 -6.88
C ARG A 127 12.12 22.14 -6.60
N TRP A 128 13.19 21.62 -6.01
CA TRP A 128 14.39 22.39 -5.62
C TRP A 128 15.56 22.35 -6.61
N GLY A 129 15.46 21.57 -7.70
CA GLY A 129 16.55 21.46 -8.67
C GLY A 129 17.79 20.73 -8.15
N ILE A 130 17.73 20.10 -6.97
CA ILE A 130 18.83 19.37 -6.33
C ILE A 130 18.56 17.87 -6.43
N ILE A 131 19.52 17.11 -6.93
CA ILE A 131 19.53 15.64 -6.96
C ILE A 131 20.72 15.17 -6.12
N ILE A 132 20.46 14.33 -5.12
CA ILE A 132 21.52 13.72 -4.29
C ILE A 132 21.82 12.33 -4.86
N HIS A 133 23.02 12.16 -5.38
CA HIS A 133 23.56 10.86 -5.79
C HIS A 133 24.27 10.23 -4.61
N GLY A 134 23.71 9.15 -4.08
CA GLY A 134 24.32 8.36 -3.00
C GLY A 134 24.69 6.97 -3.50
N PHE A 135 25.90 6.54 -3.19
CA PHE A 135 26.42 5.21 -3.48
C PHE A 135 26.65 4.47 -2.16
N ILE A 136 26.19 3.23 -2.08
CA ILE A 136 26.32 2.36 -0.90
C ILE A 136 26.91 1.04 -1.37
N ASP A 137 27.96 0.59 -0.69
CA ASP A 137 28.49 -0.75 -0.89
C ASP A 137 27.53 -1.80 -0.31
N GLY A 138 27.14 -2.79 -1.12
CA GLY A 138 26.20 -3.84 -0.74
C GLY A 138 26.73 -4.80 0.32
N TYR A 139 28.06 -4.96 0.45
CA TYR A 139 28.66 -5.84 1.43
C TYR A 139 28.81 -5.15 2.79
N SER A 140 29.47 -3.99 2.84
CA SER A 140 29.76 -3.27 4.08
C SER A 140 28.66 -2.32 4.54
N ARG A 141 27.68 -1.99 3.68
CA ARG A 141 26.70 -0.90 3.86
C ARG A 141 27.36 0.47 4.05
N LEU A 142 28.63 0.61 3.70
CA LEU A 142 29.36 1.88 3.75
C LEU A 142 28.90 2.78 2.62
N ILE A 143 28.72 4.07 2.92
CA ILE A 143 28.46 5.09 1.89
C ILE A 143 29.79 5.33 1.18
N THR A 144 29.90 4.86 -0.07
CA THR A 144 31.12 5.01 -0.88
C THR A 144 31.18 6.35 -1.59
N GLY A 145 30.04 7.04 -1.75
CA GLY A 145 30.03 8.39 -2.30
C GLY A 145 28.69 9.10 -2.10
N LEU A 146 28.76 10.42 -1.90
CA LEU A 146 27.58 11.27 -1.78
C LEU A 146 27.86 12.61 -2.48
N ARG A 147 27.08 12.95 -3.53
CA ARG A 147 27.25 14.21 -4.26
C ARG A 147 25.91 14.80 -4.68
N ALA A 148 25.73 16.09 -4.41
CA ALA A 148 24.62 16.87 -4.93
C ALA A 148 24.90 17.32 -6.38
N SER A 149 23.87 17.31 -7.22
CA SER A 149 23.92 17.72 -8.63
C SER A 149 22.61 18.40 -9.03
N ASN A 150 22.62 19.11 -10.16
CA ASN A 150 21.47 19.85 -10.68
C ASN A 150 20.77 19.14 -11.85
N ASN A 151 21.04 17.85 -12.05
CA ASN A 151 20.45 17.06 -13.12
C ASN A 151 20.40 15.57 -12.72
N ASN A 152 19.54 14.80 -13.36
CA ASN A 152 19.39 13.35 -13.14
C ASN A 152 19.86 12.55 -14.36
N ARG A 153 20.95 12.97 -15.02
CA ARG A 153 21.46 12.28 -16.22
C ARG A 153 22.26 11.04 -15.80
N GLY A 154 22.03 9.92 -16.49
CA GLY A 154 22.78 8.68 -16.27
C GLY A 154 24.30 8.84 -16.45
N GLN A 155 24.73 9.70 -17.38
CA GLN A 155 26.15 10.03 -17.57
C GLN A 155 26.77 10.68 -16.33
N THR A 156 26.04 11.56 -15.64
CA THR A 156 26.49 12.17 -14.39
C THR A 156 26.65 11.10 -13.32
N VAL A 157 25.67 10.20 -13.17
CA VAL A 157 25.77 9.06 -12.23
C VAL A 157 26.99 8.18 -12.52
N LEU A 158 27.24 7.83 -13.79
CA LEU A 158 28.38 7.00 -14.19
C LEU A 158 29.73 7.68 -13.86
N SER A 159 29.87 8.97 -14.19
CA SER A 159 31.08 9.73 -13.88
C SER A 159 31.35 9.80 -12.38
N LEU A 160 30.30 9.98 -11.58
CA LEU A 160 30.38 10.01 -10.12
C LEU A 160 30.78 8.66 -9.55
N PHE A 161 30.23 7.58 -10.11
CA PHE A 161 30.56 6.22 -9.70
C PHE A 161 32.03 5.85 -9.97
N ILE A 162 32.57 6.23 -11.13
CA ILE A 162 33.98 5.98 -11.48
C ILE A 162 34.94 6.82 -10.61
N SER A 163 34.49 8.00 -10.15
CA SER A 163 35.29 8.90 -9.31
C SER A 163 35.22 8.63 -7.80
N ALA A 164 34.30 7.76 -7.37
CA ALA A 164 34.06 7.41 -5.97
C ALA A 164 34.99 6.28 -5.52
#